data_AF-A0A946XKJ0-F1
#
_entry.id   AF-A0A946XKJ0-F1
#
_cell.length_a   1.000
_cell.length_b   1.000
_cell.length_c   1.000
_cell.angle_alpha   90.00
_cell.angle_beta   90.00
_cell.angle_gamma   90.00
#
_symmetry.space_group_name_H-M   'P 1'
#
loop_
_entity.id
_entity.type
_entity.pdbx_description
1 polymer ?
#
loop_
_entity_poly.entity_id
_entity_poly.type
_entity_poly.pdbx_seq_one_letter_code
_entity_poly.pdbx_strand_id
1 'polypeptide(L)'
;MIDPSDLTAEMIKELDEFLMSDNSPEDCLLLSDLDGFLTGIVVGPELIMPSEWVPLIWGEDEPEFEDEEQAGRIMGIIMARYNEIIIQLDDEPGSFQPLLYSAPDGRVLAADWVEGFMDAFSLFHSPSAEETEPLFPLPSGCCESPSESVTQ
;
A
#
# COMPACT_ATOMS: atom_id res chain seq x y z
N MET A 1 -4.41 20.84 2.96
CA MET A 1 -4.21 19.79 1.95
C MET A 1 -3.33 20.38 0.88
N ILE A 2 -2.23 19.71 0.55
CA ILE A 2 -1.30 20.16 -0.50
C ILE A 2 -1.95 19.86 -1.85
N ASP A 3 -2.03 20.84 -2.73
CA ASP A 3 -2.50 20.63 -4.11
C ASP A 3 -1.43 19.82 -4.87
N PRO A 4 -1.81 18.81 -5.69
CA PRO A 4 -0.82 18.02 -6.44
C PRO A 4 0.12 18.88 -7.30
N SER A 5 -0.37 20.00 -7.85
CA SER A 5 0.44 20.92 -8.66
C SER A 5 1.45 21.74 -7.85
N ASP A 6 1.29 21.80 -6.52
CA ASP A 6 2.19 22.45 -5.58
C ASP A 6 3.21 21.46 -4.96
N LEU A 7 3.16 20.18 -5.32
CA LEU A 7 4.10 19.17 -4.83
C LEU A 7 5.51 19.42 -5.40
N THR A 8 6.51 19.50 -4.54
CA THR A 8 7.89 19.84 -4.94
C THR A 8 8.88 18.74 -4.61
N ALA A 9 10.03 18.73 -5.30
CA ALA A 9 11.12 17.81 -5.01
C ALA A 9 11.65 17.93 -3.57
N GLU A 10 11.61 19.12 -2.97
CA GLU A 10 12.02 19.31 -1.57
C GLU A 10 11.03 18.66 -0.60
N MET A 11 9.73 18.72 -0.89
CA MET A 11 8.71 18.00 -0.11
C MET A 11 8.87 16.49 -0.23
N ILE A 12 9.16 15.99 -1.43
CA ILE A 12 9.43 14.56 -1.61
C ILE A 12 10.68 14.13 -0.83
N LYS A 13 11.72 14.97 -0.82
CA LYS A 13 12.94 14.74 -0.03
C LYS A 13 12.65 14.78 1.47
N GLU A 14 11.81 15.70 1.94
CA GLU A 14 11.35 15.78 3.33
C GLU A 14 10.62 14.48 3.74
N LEU A 15 9.75 13.95 2.87
CA LEU A 15 9.10 12.66 3.10
C LEU A 15 10.12 11.51 3.16
N ASP A 16 11.06 11.46 2.22
CA ASP A 16 12.12 10.44 2.18
C ASP A 16 12.94 10.41 3.47
N GLU A 17 13.36 11.59 3.95
CA GLU A 17 14.11 11.74 5.19
C GLU A 17 13.30 11.29 6.42
N PHE A 18 11.99 11.53 6.43
CA PHE A 18 11.11 11.07 7.51
C PHE A 18 10.95 9.54 7.49
N LEU A 19 10.68 8.94 6.33
CA LEU A 19 10.52 7.48 6.17
C LEU A 19 11.80 6.72 6.59
N MET A 20 12.98 7.31 6.37
CA MET A 20 14.27 6.72 6.79
C MET A 20 14.69 7.01 8.23
N SER A 21 13.91 7.80 8.99
CA SER A 21 14.28 8.23 10.33
C SER A 21 13.88 7.21 11.41
N ASP A 22 14.49 7.32 12.59
CA ASP A 22 14.15 6.50 13.77
C ASP A 22 12.69 6.70 14.26
N ASN A 23 11.98 7.70 13.72
CA ASN A 23 10.57 7.96 14.01
C ASN A 23 9.63 7.09 13.16
N SER A 24 10.12 6.44 12.11
CA SER A 24 9.33 5.55 11.27
C SER A 24 9.55 4.09 11.70
N PRO A 25 8.52 3.23 11.66
CA PRO A 25 8.67 1.81 11.98
C PRO A 25 9.70 1.11 11.07
N GLU A 26 10.38 0.07 11.59
CA GLU A 26 11.41 -0.67 10.83
C GLU A 26 10.86 -1.30 9.53
N ASP A 27 9.60 -1.73 9.54
CA ASP A 27 8.94 -2.41 8.42
C ASP A 27 8.04 -1.46 7.59
N CYS A 28 8.18 -0.14 7.73
CA CYS A 28 7.43 0.81 6.90
C CYS A 28 7.95 0.86 5.45
N LEU A 29 7.09 1.29 4.52
CA LEU A 29 7.48 1.49 3.13
C LEU A 29 8.43 2.69 3.01
N LEU A 30 9.56 2.50 2.34
CA LEU A 30 10.45 3.60 1.96
C LEU A 30 9.93 4.30 0.71
N LEU A 31 10.48 5.47 0.35
CA LEU A 31 9.91 6.33 -0.70
C LEU A 31 9.68 5.59 -2.02
N SER A 32 10.63 4.73 -2.43
CA SER A 32 10.51 4.02 -3.70
C SER A 32 9.42 2.96 -3.66
N ASP A 33 9.36 2.17 -2.58
CA ASP A 33 8.29 1.18 -2.35
C ASP A 33 6.93 1.87 -2.23
N LEU A 34 6.85 2.94 -1.45
CA LEU A 34 5.65 3.75 -1.27
C LEU A 34 5.11 4.29 -2.59
N ASP A 35 5.97 4.84 -3.46
CA ASP A 35 5.54 5.33 -4.78
C ASP A 35 5.00 4.20 -5.66
N GLY A 36 5.64 3.03 -5.61
CA GLY A 36 5.16 1.82 -6.27
C GLY A 36 3.79 1.40 -5.75
N PHE A 37 3.64 1.34 -4.42
CA PHE A 37 2.41 0.99 -3.74
C PHE A 37 1.27 1.94 -4.11
N LEU A 38 1.48 3.26 -4.00
CA LEU A 38 0.49 4.26 -4.41
C LEU A 38 0.11 4.11 -5.88
N THR A 39 1.08 3.85 -6.76
CA THR A 39 0.80 3.58 -8.18
C THR A 39 -0.06 2.33 -8.35
N GLY A 40 0.24 1.25 -7.64
CA GLY A 40 -0.54 0.02 -7.63
C GLY A 40 -1.98 0.22 -7.16
N ILE A 41 -2.20 1.04 -6.12
CA ILE A 41 -3.52 1.43 -5.65
C ILE A 41 -4.28 2.18 -6.77
N VAL A 42 -3.63 3.14 -7.43
CA VAL A 42 -4.27 3.97 -8.48
C VAL A 42 -4.67 3.15 -9.71
N VAL A 43 -3.82 2.23 -10.17
CA VAL A 43 -4.09 1.42 -11.38
C VAL A 43 -4.95 0.18 -11.11
N GLY A 44 -5.28 -0.06 -9.85
CA GLY A 44 -6.07 -1.19 -9.40
C GLY A 44 -7.44 -1.30 -10.08
N PRO A 45 -8.05 -2.50 -10.08
CA PRO A 45 -9.35 -2.73 -10.71
C PRO A 45 -10.52 -2.03 -9.99
N GLU A 46 -10.33 -1.64 -8.73
CA GLU A 46 -11.34 -1.01 -7.88
C GLU A 46 -10.73 0.06 -6.98
N LEU A 47 -11.57 0.97 -6.49
CA LEU A 47 -11.15 2.01 -5.56
C LEU A 47 -11.07 1.44 -4.14
N ILE A 48 -9.91 1.58 -3.50
CA ILE A 48 -9.70 1.26 -2.08
C ILE A 48 -9.68 2.56 -1.28
N MET A 49 -10.37 2.58 -0.13
CA MET A 49 -10.42 3.79 0.70
C MET A 49 -9.06 4.03 1.37
N PRO A 50 -8.63 5.31 1.54
CA PRO A 50 -7.39 5.62 2.25
C PRO A 50 -7.27 5.00 3.63
N SER A 51 -8.37 4.84 4.36
CA SER A 51 -8.38 4.16 5.65
C SER A 51 -7.90 2.70 5.61
N GLU A 52 -7.91 2.06 4.45
CA GLU A 52 -7.51 0.66 4.27
C GLU A 52 -6.04 0.54 3.87
N TRP A 53 -5.52 1.45 3.04
CA TRP A 53 -4.14 1.37 2.56
C TRP A 53 -3.16 2.26 3.32
N VAL A 54 -3.60 3.35 3.97
CA VAL A 54 -2.72 4.23 4.76
C VAL A 54 -2.03 3.49 5.92
N PRO A 55 -2.71 2.63 6.71
CA PRO A 55 -2.04 1.88 7.76
C PRO A 55 -0.90 1.00 7.24
N LEU A 56 -1.04 0.46 6.03
CA LEU A 56 -0.05 -0.44 5.43
C LEU A 56 1.26 0.26 5.06
N ILE A 57 1.25 1.58 4.92
CA ILE A 57 2.49 2.35 4.71
C ILE A 57 3.44 2.16 5.90
N TRP A 58 2.89 2.01 7.11
CA TRP A 58 3.65 1.98 8.35
C TRP A 58 3.93 0.56 8.86
N GLY A 59 3.35 -0.47 8.24
CA GLY A 59 3.49 -1.86 8.67
C GLY A 59 2.59 -2.21 9.87
N GLU A 60 3.14 -2.94 10.83
CA GLU A 60 2.40 -3.40 12.04
C GLU A 60 2.33 -2.34 13.15
N ASP A 61 3.15 -1.28 13.07
CA ASP A 61 3.28 -0.21 14.07
C ASP A 61 2.87 1.16 13.50
N GLU A 62 2.87 2.19 14.35
CA GLU A 62 2.55 3.57 13.98
C GLU A 62 3.82 4.46 13.96
N PRO A 63 3.90 5.46 13.07
CA PRO A 63 5.00 6.43 13.08
C PRO A 63 4.91 7.41 14.26
N GLU A 64 6.07 7.81 14.77
CA GLU A 64 6.20 8.79 15.85
C GLU A 64 6.37 10.22 15.29
N PHE A 65 5.28 10.98 15.24
CA PHE A 65 5.34 12.40 14.88
C PHE A 65 5.71 13.27 16.08
N GLU A 66 6.51 14.31 15.84
CA GLU A 66 6.84 15.34 16.84
C GLU A 66 5.59 16.09 17.31
N ASP A 67 4.71 16.43 16.37
CA ASP A 67 3.43 17.09 16.62
C ASP A 67 2.41 16.85 15.49
N GLU A 68 1.21 17.40 15.67
CA GLU A 68 0.12 17.32 14.67
C GLU A 68 0.48 18.04 13.36
N GLU A 69 1.38 19.03 13.38
CA GLU A 69 1.81 19.75 12.19
C GLU A 69 2.68 18.85 11.32
N GLN A 70 3.65 18.14 11.90
CA GLN A 70 4.47 17.15 11.20
C GLN A 70 3.61 16.00 10.67
N ALA A 71 2.69 15.48 11.48
CA ALA A 71 1.76 14.42 11.03
C ALA A 71 0.95 14.88 9.81
N GLY A 72 0.35 16.07 9.88
CA GLY A 72 -0.42 16.65 8.79
C GLY A 72 0.43 16.96 7.56
N ARG A 73 1.70 17.32 7.76
CA ARG A 73 2.67 17.60 6.70
C ARG A 73 3.05 16.34 5.93
N ILE A 74 3.52 15.30 6.62
CA ILE A 74 3.92 14.02 6.03
C ILE A 74 2.74 13.37 5.31
N MET A 75 1.59 13.26 5.98
CA MET A 75 0.38 12.70 5.36
C MET A 75 -0.10 13.55 4.18
N GLY A 76 0.05 14.88 4.28
CA GLY A 76 -0.26 15.80 3.19
C GLY A 76 0.58 15.56 1.94
N ILE A 77 1.87 15.25 2.09
CA ILE A 77 2.79 14.96 0.97
C ILE A 77 2.41 13.63 0.32
N ILE A 78 2.16 12.58 1.12
CA ILE A 78 1.72 11.26 0.64
C ILE A 78 0.44 11.39 -0.20
N MET A 79 -0.57 12.09 0.32
CA MET A 79 -1.84 12.28 -0.38
C MET A 79 -1.69 13.17 -1.63
N ALA A 80 -0.80 14.16 -1.60
CA ALA A 80 -0.50 14.96 -2.78
C ALA A 80 0.15 14.10 -3.88
N ARG A 81 1.10 13.23 -3.53
CA ARG A 81 1.72 12.31 -4.49
C ARG A 81 0.73 11.32 -5.05
N TYR A 82 -0.12 10.72 -4.21
CA TYR A 82 -1.21 9.83 -4.66
C TYR A 82 -2.10 10.51 -5.71
N ASN A 83 -2.55 11.74 -5.44
CA ASN A 83 -3.39 12.50 -6.36
C ASN A 83 -2.63 12.97 -7.62
N GLU A 84 -1.34 13.27 -7.50
CA GLU A 84 -0.48 13.58 -8.64
C GLU A 84 -0.38 12.38 -9.60
N ILE A 85 -0.20 11.17 -9.06
CA ILE A 85 -0.17 9.93 -9.85
C ILE A 85 -1.49 9.73 -10.60
N ILE A 86 -2.65 9.95 -9.95
CA ILE A 86 -3.96 9.89 -10.62
C ILE A 86 -4.00 10.84 -11.83
N ILE A 87 -3.68 12.12 -11.61
CA ILE A 87 -3.71 13.13 -12.69
C ILE A 87 -2.76 12.76 -13.82
N GLN A 88 -1.54 12.34 -13.48
CA GLN A 88 -0.54 11.95 -14.46
C GLN A 88 -0.97 10.73 -15.26
N LEU A 89 -1.64 9.74 -14.68
CA LEU A 89 -2.06 8.54 -15.39
C LEU A 89 -3.35 8.76 -16.22
N ASP A 90 -4.29 9.57 -15.74
CA ASP A 90 -5.58 9.81 -16.41
C ASP A 90 -5.51 10.91 -17.48
N ASP A 91 -4.94 12.07 -17.14
CA ASP A 91 -4.99 13.27 -18.00
C ASP A 91 -3.74 13.45 -18.86
N GLU A 92 -2.57 13.03 -18.35
CA GLU A 92 -1.27 13.26 -19.00
C GLU A 92 -0.32 12.05 -18.94
N PRO A 93 -0.69 10.85 -19.45
CA PRO A 93 0.05 9.60 -19.22
C PRO A 93 1.55 9.61 -19.62
N GLY A 94 1.97 10.57 -20.46
CA GLY A 94 3.39 10.76 -20.80
C GLY A 94 4.21 11.53 -19.77
N SER A 95 3.60 12.13 -18.75
CA SER A 95 4.26 12.90 -17.69
C SER A 95 4.55 12.08 -16.43
N PHE A 96 3.92 10.91 -16.27
CA PHE A 96 4.18 10.01 -15.14
C PHE A 96 5.66 9.63 -15.07
N GLN A 97 6.27 9.86 -13.90
CA GLN A 97 7.63 9.42 -13.57
C GLN A 97 7.62 8.75 -12.20
N PRO A 98 8.07 7.48 -12.09
CA PRO A 98 8.18 6.79 -10.80
C PRO A 98 9.33 7.37 -9.96
N LEU A 99 9.16 7.38 -8.64
CA LEU A 99 10.20 7.77 -7.70
C LEU A 99 11.07 6.53 -7.40
N LEU A 100 12.25 6.50 -8.03
CA LEU A 100 13.18 5.37 -7.93
C LEU A 100 14.45 5.76 -7.20
N TYR A 101 14.89 4.90 -6.28
CA TYR A 101 16.22 5.04 -5.71
C TYR A 101 17.30 4.74 -6.76
N SER A 102 18.49 5.29 -6.52
CA SER A 102 19.67 5.07 -7.33
C SER A 102 20.85 4.70 -6.46
N ALA A 103 21.59 3.68 -6.87
CA ALA A 103 22.84 3.31 -6.23
C ALA A 103 23.90 4.41 -6.42
N PRO A 104 24.97 4.43 -5.61
CA PRO A 104 26.05 5.43 -5.74
C PRO A 104 26.74 5.46 -7.10
N ASP A 105 26.66 4.36 -7.86
CA ASP A 105 27.20 4.25 -9.23
C ASP A 105 26.21 4.68 -10.33
N GLY A 106 25.03 5.19 -9.94
CA GLY A 106 23.98 5.68 -10.84
C GLY A 106 23.06 4.60 -11.40
N ARG A 107 23.18 3.34 -10.96
CA ARG A 107 22.21 2.30 -11.34
C ARG A 107 20.88 2.52 -10.63
N VAL A 108 19.79 2.49 -11.39
CA VAL A 108 18.42 2.55 -10.87
C VAL A 108 18.10 1.26 -10.10
N LEU A 109 17.50 1.41 -8.92
CA LEU A 109 17.03 0.34 -8.05
C LEU A 109 15.51 0.25 -8.16
N ALA A 110 15.03 -0.42 -9.22
CA ALA A 110 13.60 -0.55 -9.48
C ALA A 110 12.94 -1.70 -8.71
N ALA A 111 13.71 -2.51 -7.98
CA ALA A 111 13.18 -3.67 -7.26
C ALA A 111 12.21 -3.22 -6.17
N ASP A 112 12.66 -2.30 -5.32
CA ASP A 112 11.91 -1.65 -4.23
C ASP A 112 10.53 -1.14 -4.73
N TRP A 113 10.56 -0.30 -5.78
CA TRP A 113 9.32 0.18 -6.41
C TRP A 113 8.38 -0.94 -6.88
N VAL A 114 8.92 -2.01 -7.48
CA VAL A 114 8.12 -3.15 -7.92
C VAL A 114 7.54 -3.93 -6.74
N GLU A 115 8.28 -4.05 -5.64
CA GLU A 115 7.80 -4.71 -4.42
C GLU A 115 6.59 -3.98 -3.87
N GLY A 116 6.68 -2.66 -3.61
CA GLY A 116 5.54 -1.88 -3.17
C GLY A 116 4.36 -1.89 -4.16
N PHE A 117 4.64 -1.81 -5.47
CA PHE A 117 3.59 -1.94 -6.50
C PHE A 117 2.83 -3.26 -6.39
N MET A 118 3.54 -4.36 -6.16
CA MET A 118 2.92 -5.68 -6.00
C MET A 118 2.18 -5.82 -4.66
N ASP A 119 2.64 -5.18 -3.60
CA ASP A 119 1.97 -5.18 -2.29
C ASP A 119 0.57 -4.58 -2.36
N ALA A 120 0.36 -3.55 -3.19
CA ALA A 120 -0.96 -2.98 -3.42
C ALA A 120 -1.97 -4.02 -3.94
N PHE A 121 -1.52 -5.00 -4.73
CA PHE A 121 -2.40 -6.03 -5.26
C PHE A 121 -2.89 -7.01 -4.20
N SER A 122 -2.21 -7.14 -3.06
CA SER A 122 -2.68 -7.99 -1.96
C SER A 122 -4.06 -7.53 -1.44
N LEU A 123 -4.37 -6.24 -1.56
CA LEU A 123 -5.65 -5.66 -1.16
C LEU A 123 -6.80 -6.08 -2.09
N PHE A 124 -6.58 -6.17 -3.40
CA PHE A 124 -7.60 -6.57 -4.38
C PHE A 124 -7.88 -8.08 -4.38
N HIS A 125 -6.97 -8.89 -3.84
CA HIS A 125 -7.15 -10.34 -3.73
C HIS A 125 -7.72 -10.78 -2.38
N SER A 126 -7.95 -9.85 -1.45
CA SER A 126 -8.73 -10.12 -0.26
C SER A 126 -10.17 -10.32 -0.69
N PRO A 127 -10.76 -11.53 -0.55
CA PRO A 127 -12.20 -11.66 -0.76
C PRO A 127 -12.84 -10.67 0.21
N SER A 128 -13.62 -9.72 -0.30
CA SER A 128 -14.40 -8.85 0.55
C SER A 128 -15.11 -9.73 1.60
N ALA A 129 -15.23 -9.27 2.84
CA ALA A 129 -15.86 -10.06 3.90
C ALA A 129 -17.29 -10.54 3.54
N GLU A 130 -17.88 -10.04 2.44
CA GLU A 130 -19.15 -10.48 1.87
C GLU A 130 -19.07 -11.74 0.97
N GLU A 131 -17.88 -12.17 0.52
CA GLU A 131 -17.71 -13.33 -0.39
C GLU A 131 -17.35 -14.65 0.33
N THR A 132 -17.40 -14.69 1.66
CA THR A 132 -17.17 -15.93 2.43
C THR A 132 -18.43 -16.79 2.63
N GLU A 133 -19.48 -16.59 1.84
CA GLU A 133 -20.58 -17.55 1.75
C GLU A 133 -20.18 -18.67 0.78
N PRO A 134 -20.03 -19.93 1.23
CA PRO A 134 -19.71 -21.03 0.33
C PRO A 134 -20.81 -21.16 -0.73
N LEU A 135 -20.42 -21.09 -2.01
CA LEU A 135 -21.29 -21.25 -3.20
C LEU A 135 -22.14 -22.54 -3.20
N PHE A 136 -21.89 -23.46 -2.27
CA PHE A 136 -22.74 -24.60 -1.97
C PHE A 136 -22.88 -24.77 -0.46
N PRO A 137 -24.10 -24.82 0.11
CA PRO A 137 -24.27 -25.27 1.48
C PRO A 137 -23.78 -26.72 1.56
N LEU A 138 -22.81 -26.99 2.45
CA LEU A 138 -22.43 -28.36 2.76
C LEU A 138 -23.70 -29.09 3.23
N PRO A 139 -24.12 -30.18 2.56
CA PRO A 139 -25.28 -30.92 3.04
C PRO A 139 -24.99 -31.40 4.45
N SER A 140 -25.78 -30.93 5.41
CA SER A 140 -25.74 -31.38 6.80
C SER A 140 -26.12 -32.86 6.82
N GLY A 141 -25.14 -33.76 6.81
CA GLY A 141 -25.43 -35.19 6.85
C GLY A 141 -24.29 -36.16 6.63
N CYS A 142 -23.17 -35.78 6.01
CA CYS A 142 -22.11 -36.77 5.71
C CYS A 142 -21.05 -36.88 6.81
N CYS A 143 -21.47 -37.15 8.04
CA CYS A 143 -20.63 -37.74 9.09
C CYS A 143 -21.45 -38.78 9.88
N GLU A 144 -22.02 -39.76 9.18
CA GLU A 144 -22.32 -41.03 9.83
C GLU A 144 -21.00 -41.83 9.87
N SER A 145 -20.36 -41.85 11.03
CA SER A 145 -19.31 -42.83 11.31
C SER A 145 -19.96 -44.22 11.36
N PRO A 146 -19.44 -45.24 10.66
CA PRO A 146 -19.93 -46.60 10.86
C PRO A 146 -19.49 -47.04 12.26
N SER A 147 -20.46 -47.23 13.15
CA SER A 147 -20.27 -48.06 14.34
C SER A 147 -20.24 -49.51 13.88
N GLU A 148 -19.07 -50.13 13.88
CA GLU A 148 -19.00 -51.59 13.89
C GLU A 148 -18.24 -52.06 15.12
N SER A 149 -19.03 -52.70 15.97
CA SER A 149 -18.66 -53.34 17.21
C SER A 149 -17.82 -54.57 16.92
N VAL A 150 -16.59 -54.63 17.43
CA VAL A 150 -15.84 -55.88 17.50
C VAL A 150 -16.31 -56.62 18.76
N THR A 151 -17.16 -57.63 18.57
CA THR A 151 -17.43 -58.65 19.59
C THR A 151 -16.45 -59.81 19.38
N GLN A 152 -15.86 -60.30 20.48
CA GLN A 152 -15.03 -61.51 20.53
C GLN A 152 -15.81 -62.78 20.16
#